data_AF-A0A5C7V7V9-F1
#
_entry.id   AF-A0A5C7V7V9-F1
#
_cell.length_a   1.000
_cell.length_b   1.000
_cell.length_c   1.000
_cell.angle_alpha   90.00
_cell.angle_beta   90.00
_cell.angle_gamma   90.00
#
_symmetry.space_group_name_H-M   'P 1'
#
loop_
_entity.id
_entity.type
_entity.pdbx_description
1 polymer ?
#
loop_
_entity_poly.entity_id
_entity_poly.type
_entity_poly.pdbx_seq_one_letter_code
_entity_poly.pdbx_strand_id
1 'polypeptide(L)'
;MSKKLIIAEKPSVANDIAKVLGNFTKEADYFENDEYILSSAVGHLLELAVPEEYEVKRGKWSFDHLPVIPPHFDLIPLEKTATRLKILTKLIKRKDVDTLINACDAGREGELIFRYIVRHSNTQKPIKRLWLQSMTPS
;
A
#
# COMPACT_ATOMS: atom_id res chain seq x y z
N MET A 1 3.18 5.67 23.89
CA MET A 1 2.77 6.75 22.96
C MET A 1 2.35 6.07 21.67
N SER A 2 1.18 6.40 21.12
CA SER A 2 0.75 5.85 19.83
C SER A 2 1.26 6.72 18.68
N LYS A 3 1.55 6.07 17.55
CA LYS A 3 2.12 6.64 16.33
C LYS A 3 1.16 6.45 15.17
N LYS A 4 1.31 7.31 14.15
CA LYS A 4 0.58 7.22 12.89
C LYS A 4 1.53 6.76 11.79
N LEU A 5 1.13 5.76 11.01
CA LEU A 5 1.90 5.29 9.86
C LEU A 5 1.45 6.01 8.59
N ILE A 6 2.32 6.83 8.02
CA ILE A 6 2.15 7.47 6.72
C ILE A 6 2.72 6.56 5.64
N ILE A 7 1.92 6.27 4.62
CA ILE A 7 2.33 5.46 3.46
C ILE A 7 2.20 6.34 2.22
N ALA A 8 3.35 6.69 1.63
CA ALA A 8 3.41 7.35 0.33
C ALA A 8 3.45 6.34 -0.81
N GLU A 9 3.18 6.79 -2.04
CA GLU A 9 3.36 5.94 -3.22
C GLU A 9 4.84 5.74 -3.55
N LYS A 10 5.61 6.83 -3.61
CA LYS A 10 7.00 6.87 -4.09
C LYS A 10 7.97 7.25 -2.96
N PRO A 11 9.22 6.75 -2.97
CA PRO A 11 10.22 7.13 -1.98
C PRO A 11 10.53 8.63 -1.97
N SER A 12 10.53 9.29 -3.14
CA SER A 12 10.74 10.74 -3.24
C SER A 12 9.72 11.52 -2.43
N VAL A 13 8.43 11.18 -2.57
CA VAL A 13 7.33 11.79 -1.81
C VAL A 13 7.48 11.56 -0.32
N ALA A 14 7.84 10.34 0.10
CA ALA A 14 8.14 10.07 1.51
C ALA A 14 9.31 10.92 2.03
N ASN A 15 10.37 11.10 1.25
CA ASN A 15 11.49 11.96 1.65
C ASN A 15 11.06 13.42 1.82
N ASP A 16 10.22 13.95 0.93
CA ASP A 16 9.77 15.34 1.02
C ASP A 16 8.84 15.56 2.21
N ILE A 17 7.94 14.62 2.50
CA ILE A 17 7.13 14.63 3.73
C ILE A 17 8.03 14.57 4.97
N ALA A 18 9.06 13.71 4.98
CA ALA A 18 9.99 13.59 6.10
C ALA A 18 10.73 14.91 6.39
N LYS A 19 11.16 15.62 5.34
CA LYS A 19 11.85 16.91 5.47
C LYS A 19 10.96 18.00 6.07
N VAL A 20 9.69 18.07 5.66
CA VAL A 20 8.75 19.10 6.14
C VAL A 20 8.34 18.86 7.58
N LEU A 21 8.04 17.60 7.93
CA LEU A 21 7.63 17.23 9.29
C LEU A 21 8.81 17.19 10.28
N GLY A 22 10.02 16.94 9.80
CA GLY A 22 11.25 17.00 10.59
C GLY A 22 11.37 15.93 11.68
N ASN A 23 12.50 15.96 12.40
CA ASN A 23 12.79 15.11 13.56
C ASN A 23 12.71 13.60 13.33
N PHE A 24 12.84 13.14 12.09
CA PHE A 24 12.87 11.72 11.78
C PHE A 24 14.27 11.12 11.91
N THR A 25 14.35 9.96 12.53
CA THR A 25 15.46 9.04 12.36
C THR A 25 15.20 8.19 11.11
N LYS A 26 16.20 8.12 10.22
CA LYS A 26 16.13 7.24 9.05
C LYS A 26 16.52 5.83 9.46
N GLU A 27 15.56 4.93 9.40
CA GLU A 27 15.79 3.50 9.44
C GLU A 27 16.07 2.99 8.01
N ALA A 28 16.46 1.72 7.87
CA ALA A 28 16.84 1.15 6.57
C ALA A 28 15.82 1.44 5.45
N ASP A 29 14.52 1.29 5.75
CA ASP A 29 13.44 1.29 4.75
C ASP A 29 12.28 2.26 5.06
N TYR A 30 12.38 3.03 6.13
CA TYR A 30 11.35 3.95 6.61
C TYR A 30 11.96 5.03 7.50
N PHE A 31 11.18 6.04 7.82
CA PHE A 31 11.51 7.11 8.75
C PHE A 31 10.66 6.95 10.00
N GLU A 32 11.22 7.21 11.18
CA GLU A 32 10.47 7.17 12.43
C GLU A 32 10.84 8.34 13.35
N ASN A 33 9.82 8.94 13.98
CA ASN A 33 9.95 9.88 15.08
C ASN A 33 8.95 9.54 16.20
N ASP A 34 8.79 10.41 17.19
CA ASP A 34 7.92 10.14 18.34
C ASP A 34 6.43 9.99 17.99
N GLU A 35 5.97 10.60 16.88
CA GLU A 35 4.56 10.67 16.49
C GLU A 35 4.23 9.88 15.21
N TYR A 36 5.20 9.72 14.31
CA TYR A 36 4.99 9.24 12.95
C TYR A 36 6.00 8.16 12.58
N ILE A 37 5.50 7.20 11.81
CA ILE A 37 6.31 6.31 10.99
C ILE A 37 5.97 6.64 9.55
N LEU A 38 6.96 6.74 8.67
CA LEU A 38 6.76 7.13 7.27
C LEU A 38 7.51 6.18 6.35
N SER A 39 6.78 5.55 5.43
CA SER A 39 7.34 4.64 4.42
C SER A 39 6.64 4.83 3.07
N SER A 40 7.04 4.08 2.05
CA SER A 40 6.50 4.17 0.70
C SER A 40 6.24 2.80 0.06
N ALA A 41 5.20 2.70 -0.77
CA ALA A 41 4.81 1.48 -1.47
C ALA A 41 5.69 1.10 -2.67
N VAL A 42 6.37 2.06 -3.32
CA VAL A 42 7.08 1.91 -4.60
C VAL A 42 6.18 1.44 -5.76
N GLY A 43 4.97 2.00 -5.85
CA GLY A 43 3.97 1.61 -6.84
C GLY A 43 3.11 0.42 -6.38
N HIS A 44 2.64 -0.39 -7.32
CA HIS A 44 1.86 -1.58 -6.99
C HIS A 44 2.73 -2.65 -6.32
N LEU A 45 2.20 -3.20 -5.22
CA LEU A 45 2.79 -4.32 -4.47
C LEU A 45 2.00 -5.61 -4.61
N LEU A 46 0.78 -5.50 -5.14
CA LEU A 46 -0.23 -6.53 -5.23
C LEU A 46 -0.90 -6.40 -6.59
N GLU A 47 -1.31 -7.53 -7.14
CA GLU A 47 -2.11 -7.61 -8.36
C GLU A 47 -3.36 -8.46 -8.14
N LEU A 48 -4.33 -8.31 -9.03
CA LEU A 48 -5.53 -9.13 -9.02
C LEU A 48 -5.20 -10.53 -9.57
N ALA A 49 -5.69 -11.55 -8.88
CA ALA A 49 -5.68 -12.92 -9.36
C ALA A 49 -7.11 -13.46 -9.43
N VAL A 50 -7.35 -14.33 -10.41
CA VAL A 50 -8.55 -15.16 -10.41
C VAL A 50 -8.33 -16.27 -9.37
N PRO A 51 -9.25 -16.48 -8.42
CA PRO A 51 -9.11 -17.57 -7.46
C PRO A 51 -9.05 -18.92 -8.18
N GLU A 52 -8.24 -19.84 -7.69
CA GLU A 52 -7.94 -21.12 -8.35
C GLU A 52 -9.21 -21.94 -8.62
N GLU A 53 -10.23 -21.82 -7.77
CA GLU A 53 -11.51 -22.51 -7.96
C GLU A 53 -12.35 -22.01 -9.14
N TYR A 54 -12.11 -20.77 -9.61
CA TYR A 54 -12.77 -20.16 -10.78
C TYR A 54 -11.85 -20.07 -11.99
N GLU A 55 -10.60 -20.50 -11.86
CA GLU A 55 -9.68 -20.55 -12.98
C GLU A 55 -10.15 -21.62 -13.95
N VAL A 56 -10.31 -21.24 -15.22
CA VAL A 56 -10.65 -22.19 -16.28
C VAL A 56 -9.46 -23.14 -16.42
N LYS A 57 -9.57 -24.33 -15.82
CA LYS A 57 -8.52 -25.35 -15.78
C LYS A 57 -7.87 -25.47 -17.15
N ARG A 58 -6.59 -25.09 -17.21
CA ARG A 58 -5.70 -25.06 -18.38
C ARG A 58 -6.11 -26.05 -19.49
N GLY A 59 -6.97 -25.58 -20.39
CA GLY A 59 -7.33 -26.22 -21.65
C GLY A 59 -7.08 -25.27 -22.82
N LYS A 60 -7.40 -25.69 -24.05
CA LYS A 60 -7.42 -24.76 -25.19
C LYS A 60 -8.48 -23.68 -24.95
N TRP A 61 -8.09 -22.43 -25.10
CA TRP A 61 -9.02 -21.30 -25.06
C TRP A 61 -10.12 -21.51 -26.10
N SER A 62 -11.39 -21.49 -25.68
CA SER A 62 -12.58 -21.54 -26.54
C SER A 62 -13.52 -20.39 -26.20
N PHE A 63 -14.25 -19.90 -27.19
CA PHE A 63 -15.31 -18.90 -26.99
C PHE A 63 -16.45 -19.43 -26.11
N ASP A 64 -16.63 -20.75 -26.02
CA ASP A 64 -17.67 -21.38 -25.18
C ASP A 64 -17.49 -21.12 -23.67
N HIS A 65 -16.28 -20.75 -23.26
CA HIS A 65 -15.93 -20.46 -21.87
C HIS A 65 -15.77 -18.96 -21.60
N LEU A 66 -16.15 -18.10 -22.56
CA LEU A 66 -16.10 -16.66 -22.42
C LEU A 66 -17.51 -16.06 -22.21
N PRO A 67 -17.62 -14.99 -21.41
CA PRO A 67 -16.54 -14.32 -20.68
C PRO A 67 -16.20 -15.04 -19.36
N VAL A 68 -14.91 -15.04 -18.99
CA VAL A 68 -14.48 -15.50 -17.65
C VAL A 68 -14.61 -14.33 -16.68
N ILE A 69 -15.68 -14.33 -15.89
CA ILE A 69 -15.95 -13.30 -14.88
C ILE A 69 -16.07 -14.00 -13.53
N PRO A 70 -15.00 -14.05 -12.71
CA PRO A 70 -15.10 -14.66 -11.39
C PRO A 70 -16.00 -13.78 -10.49
N PRO A 71 -16.66 -14.37 -9.49
CA PRO A 71 -17.49 -13.60 -8.56
C PRO A 71 -16.68 -12.62 -7.71
N HIS A 72 -15.37 -12.86 -7.57
CA HIS A 72 -14.42 -11.96 -6.94
C HIS A 72 -13.01 -12.18 -7.49
N PHE A 73 -12.13 -11.22 -7.22
CA PHE A 73 -10.69 -11.34 -7.45
C PHE A 73 -9.94 -11.37 -6.12
N ASP A 74 -8.92 -12.21 -6.07
CA ASP A 74 -7.94 -12.25 -5.00
C ASP A 74 -6.84 -11.21 -5.22
N LEU A 75 -6.08 -10.93 -4.17
CA LEU A 75 -4.90 -10.07 -4.22
C LEU A 75 -3.65 -10.87 -3.89
N ILE A 76 -2.76 -11.02 -4.87
CA ILE A 76 -1.51 -11.75 -4.71
C ILE A 76 -0.30 -10.79 -4.72
N PRO A 77 0.74 -11.04 -3.90
CA PRO A 77 1.95 -10.24 -3.91
C PRO A 77 2.71 -10.34 -5.23
N LEU A 78 3.23 -9.21 -5.72
CA LEU A 78 4.20 -9.21 -6.81
C LEU A 78 5.56 -9.68 -6.30
N GLU A 79 6.17 -10.68 -6.95
CA GLU A 79 7.44 -11.28 -6.51
C GLU A 79 8.55 -10.24 -6.35
N LYS A 80 8.68 -9.32 -7.33
CA LYS A 80 9.73 -8.30 -7.37
C LYS A 80 9.68 -7.33 -6.19
N THR A 81 8.49 -7.10 -5.63
CA THR A 81 8.26 -6.11 -4.57
C THR A 81 7.76 -6.74 -3.26
N ALA A 82 7.79 -8.07 -3.15
CA ALA A 82 7.34 -8.82 -1.98
C ALA A 82 8.05 -8.39 -0.67
N THR A 83 9.35 -8.07 -0.73
CA THR A 83 10.09 -7.57 0.44
C THR A 83 9.52 -6.24 0.94
N ARG A 84 9.14 -5.33 0.04
CA ARG A 84 8.51 -4.05 0.42
C ARG A 84 7.14 -4.26 1.06
N LEU A 85 6.33 -5.16 0.50
CA LEU A 85 5.02 -5.51 1.06
C LEU A 85 5.15 -6.09 2.47
N LYS A 86 6.14 -6.95 2.70
CA LYS A 86 6.44 -7.51 4.04
C LYS A 86 6.80 -6.41 5.05
N ILE A 87 7.63 -5.45 4.65
CA ILE A 87 8.00 -4.30 5.51
C ILE A 87 6.76 -3.49 5.87
N LEU A 88 5.96 -3.07 4.88
CA LEU A 88 4.74 -2.30 5.15
C LEU A 88 3.75 -3.08 6.02
N THR A 89 3.55 -4.37 5.76
CA THR A 89 2.68 -5.22 6.57
C THR A 89 3.17 -5.31 8.03
N LYS A 90 4.48 -5.41 8.25
CA LYS A 90 5.08 -5.38 9.58
C LYS A 90 4.82 -4.04 10.28
N LEU A 91 5.06 -2.93 9.59
CA LEU A 91 4.81 -1.58 10.13
C LEU A 91 3.33 -1.37 10.46
N ILE A 92 2.42 -1.77 9.56
CA ILE A 92 0.97 -1.71 9.78
C ILE A 92 0.56 -2.52 11.00
N LYS A 93 1.17 -3.67 11.26
CA LYS A 93 0.82 -4.56 12.39
C LYS A 93 1.49 -4.20 13.71
N ARG A 94 2.38 -3.21 13.75
CA ARG A 94 3.00 -2.75 14.99
C ARG A 94 1.94 -2.33 16.01
N LYS A 95 2.16 -2.65 17.29
CA LYS A 95 1.21 -2.37 18.39
C LYS A 95 1.12 -0.88 18.72
N ASP A 96 2.20 -0.14 18.50
CA ASP A 96 2.27 1.30 18.75
C ASP A 96 1.72 2.14 17.58
N VAL A 97 1.33 1.52 16.46
CA VAL A 97 0.65 2.21 15.36
C VAL A 97 -0.86 2.15 15.57
N ASP A 98 -1.55 3.27 15.71
CA ASP A 98 -3.02 3.29 15.87
C ASP A 98 -3.76 3.71 14.61
N THR A 99 -3.11 4.46 13.72
CA THR A 99 -3.74 5.13 12.57
C THR A 99 -2.86 4.97 11.34
N LEU A 100 -3.49 4.75 10.18
CA LEU A 100 -2.83 4.77 8.89
C LEU A 100 -3.16 6.08 8.15
N ILE A 101 -2.18 6.67 7.49
CA ILE A 101 -2.36 7.88 6.67
C ILE A 101 -1.99 7.51 5.23
N ASN A 102 -2.99 7.54 4.34
CA ASN A 102 -2.78 7.41 2.91
C ASN A 102 -2.22 8.73 2.35
N ALA A 103 -0.94 8.70 1.95
CA ALA A 103 -0.24 9.79 1.29
C ALA A 103 0.19 9.41 -0.15
N CYS A 104 -0.47 8.42 -0.77
CA CYS A 104 -0.31 8.13 -2.19
C CYS A 104 -0.88 9.26 -3.06
N ASP A 105 -0.54 9.27 -4.35
CA ASP A 105 -0.91 10.34 -5.28
C ASP A 105 -2.43 10.60 -5.25
N ALA A 106 -2.85 11.86 -5.36
CA ALA A 106 -4.24 12.31 -5.23
C ALA A 106 -5.10 11.92 -6.45
N GLY A 107 -5.27 10.62 -6.66
CA GLY A 107 -6.02 10.03 -7.77
C GLY A 107 -6.49 8.61 -7.48
N ARG A 108 -7.20 8.02 -8.44
CA ARG A 108 -7.79 6.67 -8.32
C ARG A 108 -6.73 5.60 -8.09
N GLU A 109 -5.64 5.63 -8.86
CA GLU A 109 -4.56 4.65 -8.74
C GLU A 109 -3.83 4.74 -7.40
N GLY A 110 -3.56 5.95 -6.90
CA GLY A 110 -2.94 6.13 -5.59
C GLY A 110 -3.80 5.60 -4.45
N GLU A 111 -5.12 5.81 -4.50
CA GLU A 111 -6.06 5.19 -3.55
C GLU A 111 -6.07 3.66 -3.68
N LEU A 112 -6.06 3.13 -4.92
CA LEU A 112 -6.06 1.69 -5.19
C LEU A 112 -4.84 0.99 -4.59
N ILE A 113 -3.63 1.54 -4.81
CA ILE A 113 -2.38 1.01 -4.26
C ILE A 113 -2.47 0.89 -2.74
N PHE A 114 -2.88 1.97 -2.07
CA PHE A 114 -3.01 1.97 -0.61
C PHE A 114 -4.06 0.96 -0.13
N ARG A 115 -5.24 0.91 -0.79
CA ARG A 115 -6.33 0.01 -0.43
C ARG A 115 -5.96 -1.46 -0.58
N TYR A 116 -5.19 -1.82 -1.60
CA TYR A 116 -4.70 -3.19 -1.76
C TYR A 116 -3.77 -3.59 -0.61
N ILE A 117 -2.83 -2.72 -0.23
CA ILE A 117 -1.93 -2.97 0.90
C ILE A 117 -2.72 -3.15 2.21
N VAL A 118 -3.71 -2.28 2.46
CA VAL A 118 -4.59 -2.38 3.62
C VAL A 118 -5.37 -3.70 3.61
N ARG A 119 -6.03 -4.04 2.50
CA ARG A 119 -6.80 -5.29 2.34
C ARG A 119 -5.92 -6.51 2.59
N HIS A 120 -4.72 -6.54 2.01
CA HIS A 120 -3.76 -7.62 2.22
C HIS A 120 -3.27 -7.71 3.68
N SER A 121 -3.07 -6.58 4.35
CA SER A 121 -2.63 -6.56 5.74
C SER A 121 -3.71 -7.01 6.74
N ASN A 122 -4.99 -7.07 6.31
CA ASN A 122 -6.18 -7.37 7.10
C ASN A 122 -6.28 -6.53 8.38
N THR A 123 -5.96 -5.24 8.27
CA THR A 123 -5.99 -4.30 9.39
C THR A 123 -7.33 -3.57 9.45
N GLN A 124 -7.81 -3.31 10.67
CA GLN A 124 -9.01 -2.49 10.92
C GLN A 124 -8.66 -1.12 11.53
N LYS A 125 -7.38 -0.74 11.48
CA LYS A 125 -6.93 0.55 12.00
C LYS A 125 -7.59 1.70 11.23
N PRO A 126 -8.00 2.79 11.89
CA PRO A 126 -8.54 3.95 11.22
C PRO A 126 -7.58 4.50 10.17
N ILE A 127 -8.16 4.91 9.03
CA ILE A 127 -7.44 5.46 7.89
C ILE A 127 -7.78 6.95 7.76
N LYS A 128 -6.75 7.78 7.59
CA LYS A 128 -6.87 9.18 7.18
C LYS A 128 -6.26 9.33 5.78
N ARG A 129 -6.72 10.34 5.04
CA ARG A 129 -6.21 10.66 3.70
C ARG A 129 -5.50 12.02 3.74
N LEU A 130 -4.22 12.03 3.36
CA LEU A 130 -3.49 13.25 3.05
C LEU A 130 -3.67 13.54 1.56
N TRP A 131 -4.45 14.57 1.21
CA TRP A 131 -4.77 14.91 -0.17
C TRP A 131 -3.94 16.11 -0.63
N LEU A 132 -2.87 15.88 -1.39
CA LEU A 132 -1.98 16.92 -1.91
C LEU A 132 -2.11 17.03 -3.43
N GLN A 133 -2.38 18.24 -3.92
CA GLN A 133 -2.43 18.54 -5.36
C GLN A 133 -1.11 19.10 -5.91
N SER A 134 -0.23 19.58 -5.03
CA SER A 134 1.12 20.04 -5.38
C SER A 134 2.10 19.71 -4.26
N MET A 135 3.37 19.52 -4.64
CA MET A 135 4.49 19.25 -3.73
C MET A 135 5.44 20.45 -3.60
N THR A 136 5.10 21.60 -4.20
CA THR A 136 5.88 22.83 -4.08
C THR A 136 5.73 23.44 -2.68
N PRO A 137 6.84 23.79 -2.01
CA PRO A 137 6.79 24.66 -0.85
C PRO A 137 6.10 25.98 -1.20
N SER A 138 5.15 26.41 -0.37
CA SER A 138 4.55 27.74 -0.43
C SER A 138 5.47 28.81 0.12
#